data_AF-A0A8J8FUC3-F1
#
_entry.id   AF-A0A8J8FUC3-F1
#
_cell.length_a   1.000
_cell.length_b   1.000
_cell.length_c   1.000
_cell.angle_alpha   90.00
_cell.angle_beta   90.00
_cell.angle_gamma   90.00
#
_symmetry.space_group_name_H-M   'P 1'
#
loop_
_entity.id
_entity.type
_entity.pdbx_description
1 polymer ?
#
loop_
_entity_poly.entity_id
_entity_poly.type
_entity_poly.pdbx_seq_one_letter_code
_entity_poly.pdbx_strand_id
1 'polypeptide(L)'
;MTPSGERVGDDDDPGADPDVRRSRAPDPLPPVMVGTSPFLGAGQFGHRALLYRRTFYEKPENITALLEYCALELGVEGVQPIADPVIVDAILAVDADLRCVTVVGLHDLTSELELAAALDSEAVLLHANRVDGRPVEDVCEDLDEVRENWDTVGIATHEPHVTLPRWESSGERVDVYMVPLNP
;
A
#
# COMPACT_ATOMS: atom_id res chain seq x y z
N MET A 1 50.84 27.83 -45.96
CA MET A 1 49.55 28.55 -45.88
C MET A 1 48.75 27.91 -44.77
N THR A 2 48.54 28.68 -43.71
CA THR A 2 47.80 28.38 -42.49
C THR A 2 46.26 28.39 -42.72
N PRO A 3 45.46 27.87 -41.76
CA PRO A 3 44.14 27.27 -41.97
C PRO A 3 42.96 28.21 -41.69
N SER A 4 41.74 27.76 -41.95
CA SER A 4 40.49 28.47 -41.58
C SER A 4 39.35 27.47 -41.25
N GLY A 5 38.63 27.75 -40.16
CA GLY A 5 37.33 27.15 -39.74
C GLY A 5 37.45 26.08 -38.64
N GLU A 6 37.37 26.42 -37.34
CA GLU A 6 36.16 26.40 -36.46
C GLU A 6 35.80 24.99 -35.95
N ARG A 7 36.13 24.62 -34.70
CA ARG A 7 35.53 24.88 -33.37
C ARG A 7 34.39 23.90 -32.97
N VAL A 8 34.72 23.12 -31.93
CA VAL A 8 33.93 22.73 -30.74
C VAL A 8 32.75 21.76 -30.90
N GLY A 9 32.76 20.72 -30.06
CA GLY A 9 31.61 19.88 -29.71
C GLY A 9 32.04 18.60 -29.00
N ASP A 10 32.39 18.72 -27.71
CA ASP A 10 32.34 17.59 -26.76
C ASP A 10 30.86 17.24 -26.53
N ASP A 11 30.48 15.97 -26.68
CA ASP A 11 29.23 15.42 -26.14
C ASP A 11 29.61 14.18 -25.32
N ASP A 12 30.20 14.43 -24.15
CA ASP A 12 29.88 13.65 -22.96
C ASP A 12 28.44 14.00 -22.58
N ASP A 13 27.55 13.01 -22.49
CA ASP A 13 26.25 13.17 -21.83
C ASP A 13 26.30 12.52 -20.44
N PRO A 14 26.70 13.26 -19.39
CA PRO A 14 26.50 12.85 -18.00
C PRO A 14 25.21 13.51 -17.51
N GLY A 15 24.06 12.84 -17.71
CA GLY A 15 22.79 13.51 -17.47
C GLY A 15 21.56 12.63 -17.25
N ALA A 16 21.68 11.45 -16.64
CA ALA A 16 20.52 10.81 -16.01
C ALA A 16 20.44 11.27 -14.55
N ASP A 17 19.79 12.41 -14.34
CA ASP A 17 19.43 12.93 -13.02
C ASP A 17 18.43 11.95 -12.35
N PRO A 18 18.77 11.34 -11.20
CA PRO A 18 17.87 10.42 -10.50
C PRO A 18 16.66 11.12 -9.85
N ASP A 19 16.59 12.45 -9.89
CA ASP A 19 15.58 13.24 -9.17
C ASP A 19 14.35 13.65 -10.00
N VAL A 20 14.10 12.98 -11.13
CA VAL A 20 12.84 13.11 -11.90
C VAL A 20 11.74 12.25 -11.26
N ARG A 21 11.50 12.40 -9.97
CA ARG A 21 10.33 11.84 -9.26
C ARG A 21 9.46 12.93 -8.64
N ARG A 22 9.42 14.15 -9.18
CA ARG A 22 8.51 15.21 -8.68
C ARG A 22 7.82 15.98 -9.80
N SER A 23 6.49 15.84 -9.85
CA SER A 23 5.45 16.81 -10.32
C SER A 23 4.30 16.25 -11.16
N ARG A 24 4.04 14.93 -11.16
CA ARG A 24 2.73 14.42 -11.55
C ARG A 24 1.87 14.30 -10.29
N ALA A 25 0.64 14.81 -10.31
CA ALA A 25 -0.33 14.41 -9.28
C ALA A 25 -0.37 12.87 -9.26
N PRO A 26 -0.36 12.21 -8.09
CA PRO A 26 -0.33 10.76 -8.04
C PRO A 26 -1.47 10.23 -8.93
N ASP A 27 -1.15 9.27 -9.79
CA ASP A 27 -2.16 8.63 -10.60
C ASP A 27 -3.22 8.07 -9.64
N PRO A 28 -4.52 8.22 -9.94
CA PRO A 28 -5.57 7.81 -9.01
C PRO A 28 -5.37 6.34 -8.64
N LEU A 29 -5.56 6.03 -7.36
CA LEU A 29 -5.49 4.67 -6.85
C LEU A 29 -6.45 3.76 -7.64
N PRO A 30 -6.11 2.47 -7.84
CA PRO A 30 -6.98 1.55 -8.56
C PRO A 30 -8.42 1.56 -8.01
N PRO A 31 -9.46 1.70 -8.86
CA PRO A 31 -10.83 1.82 -8.39
C PRO A 31 -11.40 0.50 -7.82
N VAL A 32 -10.77 -0.62 -8.15
CA VAL A 32 -11.10 -1.96 -7.67
C VAL A 32 -9.80 -2.63 -7.24
N MET A 33 -9.79 -3.18 -6.03
CA MET A 33 -8.63 -3.87 -5.47
C MET A 33 -9.02 -5.21 -4.86
N VAL A 34 -8.10 -6.17 -4.87
CA VAL A 34 -8.24 -7.42 -4.13
C VAL A 34 -7.80 -7.22 -2.69
N GLY A 35 -8.73 -7.32 -1.75
CA GLY A 35 -8.44 -7.30 -0.32
C GLY A 35 -7.87 -8.63 0.18
N THR A 36 -6.83 -8.58 1.01
CA THR A 36 -6.09 -9.78 1.45
C THR A 36 -6.44 -10.24 2.87
N SER A 37 -7.23 -9.48 3.63
CA SER A 37 -7.62 -9.87 5.00
C SER A 37 -8.27 -11.27 5.11
N PRO A 38 -9.04 -11.79 4.13
CA PRO A 38 -9.54 -13.15 4.19
C PRO A 38 -8.42 -14.19 4.25
N PHE A 39 -7.28 -13.93 3.59
CA PHE A 39 -6.18 -14.90 3.47
C PHE A 39 -5.55 -15.23 4.81
N LEU A 40 -5.49 -14.27 5.75
CA LEU A 40 -5.01 -14.49 7.12
C LEU A 40 -5.93 -15.40 7.95
N GLY A 41 -7.18 -15.58 7.51
CA GLY A 41 -8.24 -16.19 8.31
C GLY A 41 -8.69 -15.27 9.45
N ALA A 42 -8.90 -13.99 9.16
CA ALA A 42 -9.35 -13.03 10.17
C ALA A 42 -10.68 -13.47 10.82
N GLY A 43 -10.80 -13.27 12.14
CA GLY A 43 -11.94 -13.76 12.93
C GLY A 43 -13.30 -13.22 12.51
N GLN A 44 -13.34 -12.07 11.84
CA GLN A 44 -14.55 -11.46 11.27
C GLN A 44 -15.29 -12.37 10.28
N PHE A 45 -14.62 -13.37 9.70
CA PHE A 45 -15.22 -14.34 8.77
C PHE A 45 -15.83 -15.56 9.48
N GLY A 46 -15.82 -15.61 10.81
CA GLY A 46 -16.40 -16.70 11.59
C GLY A 46 -15.82 -18.07 11.22
N HIS A 47 -16.66 -19.08 11.03
CA HIS A 47 -16.21 -20.44 10.69
C HIS A 47 -15.45 -20.53 9.36
N ARG A 48 -15.63 -19.57 8.44
CA ARG A 48 -14.91 -19.55 7.15
C ARG A 48 -13.45 -19.14 7.32
N ALA A 49 -13.10 -18.45 8.41
CA ALA A 49 -11.73 -18.04 8.71
C ALA A 49 -10.76 -19.22 8.66
N LEU A 50 -11.15 -20.37 9.25
CA LEU A 50 -10.34 -21.59 9.24
C LEU A 50 -10.14 -22.15 7.82
N LEU A 51 -11.19 -22.11 7.00
CA LEU A 51 -11.12 -22.55 5.61
C LEU A 51 -10.19 -21.63 4.81
N TYR A 52 -10.31 -20.31 4.97
CA TYR A 52 -9.45 -19.36 4.28
C TYR A 52 -7.99 -19.51 4.70
N ARG A 53 -7.70 -19.64 6.00
CA ARG A 53 -6.34 -19.86 6.49
C ARG A 53 -5.70 -21.10 5.87
N ARG A 54 -6.41 -22.23 5.88
CA ARG A 54 -5.92 -23.49 5.31
C ARG A 54 -5.76 -23.45 3.78
N THR A 55 -6.58 -22.64 3.12
CA THR A 55 -6.58 -22.52 1.66
C THR A 55 -5.52 -21.55 1.17
N PHE A 56 -5.28 -20.44 1.89
CA PHE A 56 -4.44 -19.34 1.44
C PHE A 56 -3.18 -19.20 2.30
N TYR A 57 -3.29 -18.92 3.60
CA TYR A 57 -2.13 -18.71 4.46
C TYR A 57 -1.18 -19.92 4.52
N GLU A 58 -1.73 -21.13 4.61
CA GLU A 58 -0.93 -22.36 4.67
C GLU A 58 -0.43 -22.82 3.29
N LYS A 59 -0.89 -22.17 2.21
CA LYS A 59 -0.60 -22.51 0.81
C LYS A 59 -0.52 -21.22 -0.02
N PRO A 60 0.52 -20.40 0.17
CA PRO A 60 0.63 -19.07 -0.44
C PRO A 60 0.58 -19.09 -1.97
N GLU A 61 0.88 -20.22 -2.61
CA GLU A 61 0.76 -20.39 -4.06
C GLU A 61 -0.69 -20.19 -4.54
N ASN A 62 -1.67 -20.46 -3.68
CA ASN A 62 -3.08 -20.18 -3.99
C ASN A 62 -3.39 -18.67 -3.94
N ILE A 63 -2.65 -17.88 -3.17
CA ILE A 63 -2.76 -16.42 -3.18
C ILE A 63 -2.20 -15.90 -4.50
N THR A 64 -0.98 -16.30 -4.86
CA THR A 64 -0.33 -15.92 -6.12
C THR A 64 -1.21 -16.27 -7.33
N ALA A 65 -1.68 -17.52 -7.43
CA ALA A 65 -2.52 -17.94 -8.55
C ALA A 65 -3.87 -17.19 -8.62
N LEU A 66 -4.46 -16.83 -7.47
CA LEU A 66 -5.67 -16.02 -7.44
C LEU A 66 -5.41 -14.59 -7.92
N LEU A 67 -4.32 -13.97 -7.47
CA LEU A 67 -3.93 -12.62 -7.86
C LEU A 67 -3.54 -12.55 -9.34
N GLU A 68 -2.81 -13.54 -9.86
CA GLU A 68 -2.52 -13.69 -11.30
C GLU A 68 -3.81 -13.77 -12.12
N TYR A 69 -4.78 -14.58 -11.70
CA TYR A 69 -6.08 -14.66 -12.37
C TYR A 69 -6.81 -13.31 -12.32
N CYS A 70 -6.82 -12.64 -11.17
CA CYS A 70 -7.42 -11.30 -11.05
C CYS A 70 -6.76 -10.28 -11.97
N ALA A 71 -5.43 -10.28 -12.07
CA ALA A 71 -4.69 -9.35 -12.91
C ALA A 71 -4.85 -9.65 -14.39
N LEU A 72 -4.53 -10.87 -14.81
CA LEU A 72 -4.39 -11.24 -16.21
C LEU A 72 -5.74 -11.51 -16.89
N GLU A 73 -6.70 -12.11 -16.18
CA GLU A 73 -7.99 -12.50 -16.76
C GLU A 73 -9.11 -11.50 -16.47
N LEU A 74 -9.06 -10.82 -15.32
CA LEU A 74 -10.09 -9.84 -14.92
C LEU A 74 -9.66 -8.38 -15.07
N GLY A 75 -8.37 -8.11 -15.35
CA GLY A 75 -7.84 -6.76 -15.48
C GLY A 75 -7.83 -5.97 -14.17
N VAL A 76 -7.74 -6.64 -13.02
CA VAL A 76 -7.62 -5.98 -11.72
C VAL A 76 -6.17 -5.59 -11.49
N GLU A 77 -5.90 -4.29 -11.45
CA GLU A 77 -4.55 -3.74 -11.28
C GLU A 77 -4.16 -3.52 -9.81
N GLY A 78 -5.12 -3.58 -8.89
CA GLY A 78 -4.91 -3.18 -7.49
C GLY A 78 -4.99 -4.32 -6.48
N VAL A 79 -4.11 -4.30 -5.49
CA VAL A 79 -4.16 -5.17 -4.32
C VAL A 79 -4.11 -4.32 -3.05
N GLN A 80 -4.88 -4.74 -2.05
CA GLN A 80 -4.88 -4.13 -0.73
C GLN A 80 -4.31 -5.14 0.30
N PRO A 81 -2.97 -5.25 0.39
CA PRO A 81 -2.32 -6.16 1.32
C PRO A 81 -2.48 -5.70 2.77
N ILE A 82 -2.67 -6.65 3.68
CA ILE A 82 -2.19 -6.50 5.05
C ILE A 82 -0.71 -6.85 5.02
N ALA A 83 0.13 -6.03 5.65
CA ALA A 83 1.57 -6.25 5.76
C ALA A 83 1.87 -7.49 6.62
N ASP A 84 1.82 -8.66 6.00
CA ASP A 84 2.22 -9.94 6.57
C ASP A 84 3.20 -10.61 5.60
N PRO A 85 4.30 -11.20 6.08
CA PRO A 85 5.33 -11.78 5.21
C PRO A 85 4.79 -12.80 4.19
N VAL A 86 3.84 -13.66 4.59
CA VAL A 86 3.28 -14.68 3.68
C VAL A 86 2.47 -14.03 2.58
N ILE A 87 1.74 -12.97 2.89
CA ILE A 87 0.94 -12.22 1.92
C ILE A 87 1.84 -11.45 0.95
N VAL A 88 2.85 -10.76 1.50
CA VAL A 88 3.80 -9.95 0.73
C VAL A 88 4.62 -10.82 -0.23
N ASP A 89 5.18 -11.93 0.26
CA ASP A 89 5.91 -12.89 -0.57
C ASP A 89 5.04 -13.44 -1.70
N ALA A 90 3.77 -13.74 -1.42
CA ALA A 90 2.85 -14.24 -2.43
C ALA A 90 2.50 -13.19 -3.51
N ILE A 91 2.43 -11.90 -3.14
CA ILE A 91 2.21 -10.79 -4.08
C ILE A 91 3.46 -10.57 -4.94
N LEU A 92 4.66 -10.58 -4.33
CA LEU A 92 5.93 -10.43 -5.06
C LEU A 92 6.19 -11.58 -6.04
N ALA A 93 5.56 -12.73 -5.83
CA ALA A 93 5.64 -13.87 -6.74
C ALA A 93 4.70 -13.78 -7.96
N VAL A 94 3.80 -12.79 -8.02
CA VAL A 94 2.85 -12.61 -9.13
C VAL A 94 3.57 -12.04 -10.34
N ASP A 95 3.44 -12.68 -11.51
CA ASP A 95 3.97 -12.19 -12.79
C ASP A 95 3.02 -11.16 -13.44
N ALA A 96 2.71 -10.09 -12.72
CA ALA A 96 1.91 -8.96 -13.19
C ALA A 96 2.27 -7.68 -12.42
N ASP A 97 2.08 -6.53 -13.06
CA ASP A 97 2.28 -5.22 -12.43
C ASP A 97 1.08 -4.89 -11.54
N LEU A 98 1.25 -5.05 -10.22
CA LEU A 98 0.21 -4.85 -9.22
C LEU A 98 0.49 -3.61 -8.39
N ARG A 99 -0.48 -2.69 -8.36
CA ARG A 99 -0.44 -1.46 -7.56
C ARG A 99 -0.94 -1.76 -6.15
N CYS A 100 -0.12 -1.45 -5.14
CA CYS A 100 -0.41 -1.82 -3.75
C CYS A 100 -0.85 -0.65 -2.88
N VAL A 101 -1.93 -0.86 -2.12
CA VAL A 101 -2.37 0.01 -1.02
C VAL A 101 -2.31 -0.77 0.29
N THR A 102 -1.23 -0.59 1.03
CA THR A 102 -0.85 -1.50 2.11
C THR A 102 -1.37 -1.05 3.46
N VAL A 103 -1.93 -1.98 4.21
CA VAL A 103 -2.41 -1.75 5.58
C VAL A 103 -1.39 -2.30 6.58
N VAL A 104 -0.88 -1.42 7.45
CA VAL A 104 0.18 -1.67 8.45
C VAL A 104 -0.30 -1.35 9.87
N GLY A 105 0.47 -1.66 10.90
CA GLY A 105 0.08 -1.52 12.29
C GLY A 105 -0.81 -2.65 12.82
N LEU A 106 -0.87 -3.82 12.16
CA LEU A 106 -1.61 -4.97 12.72
C LEU A 106 -0.88 -5.57 13.93
N HIS A 107 0.44 -5.65 13.83
CA HIS A 107 1.36 -6.17 14.84
C HIS A 107 2.47 -5.13 15.11
N ASP A 108 3.60 -5.24 14.43
CA ASP A 108 4.80 -4.42 14.62
C ASP A 108 4.93 -3.44 13.45
N LEU A 109 4.76 -2.14 13.73
CA LEU A 109 4.67 -1.13 12.68
C LEU A 109 5.95 -1.07 11.85
N THR A 110 7.12 -1.01 12.49
CA THR A 110 8.40 -0.87 11.80
C THR A 110 8.65 -1.99 10.79
N SER A 111 8.51 -3.27 11.18
CA SER A 111 8.68 -4.38 10.23
C SER A 111 7.60 -4.40 9.15
N GLU A 112 6.38 -3.96 9.45
CA GLU A 112 5.30 -3.86 8.47
C GLU A 112 5.53 -2.73 7.45
N LEU A 113 6.21 -1.65 7.82
CA LEU A 113 6.65 -0.61 6.89
C LEU A 113 7.73 -1.13 5.93
N GLU A 114 8.66 -1.96 6.40
CA GLU A 114 9.64 -2.61 5.52
C GLU A 114 8.95 -3.49 4.46
N LEU A 115 7.90 -4.21 4.85
CA LEU A 115 7.08 -5.01 3.93
C LEU A 115 6.32 -4.12 2.93
N ALA A 116 5.75 -3.00 3.38
CA ALA A 116 5.10 -2.04 2.49
C ALA A 116 6.08 -1.43 1.46
N ALA A 117 7.33 -1.19 1.87
CA ALA A 117 8.39 -0.69 1.01
C ALA A 117 8.83 -1.74 -0.03
N ALA A 118 8.89 -3.01 0.37
CA ALA A 118 9.19 -4.11 -0.56
C ALA A 118 8.16 -4.23 -1.69
N LEU A 119 6.90 -3.84 -1.44
CA LEU A 119 5.82 -3.81 -2.42
C LEU A 119 5.76 -2.52 -3.26
N ASP A 120 6.66 -1.56 -3.06
CA ASP A 120 6.59 -0.20 -3.65
C ASP A 120 5.19 0.41 -3.50
N SER A 121 4.62 0.30 -2.29
CA SER A 121 3.22 0.67 -2.03
C SER A 121 2.95 2.13 -2.38
N GLU A 122 1.86 2.38 -3.11
CA GLU A 122 1.46 3.74 -3.52
C GLU A 122 0.84 4.52 -2.38
N ALA A 123 0.20 3.81 -1.45
CA ALA A 123 -0.35 4.37 -0.23
C ALA A 123 -0.20 3.39 0.93
N VAL A 124 0.00 3.93 2.13
CA VAL A 124 0.11 3.13 3.36
C VAL A 124 -0.91 3.62 4.38
N LEU A 125 -1.67 2.68 4.94
CA LEU A 125 -2.76 2.96 5.86
C LEU A 125 -2.52 2.29 7.21
N LEU A 126 -2.70 3.04 8.29
CA LEU A 126 -2.72 2.43 9.62
C LEU A 126 -3.97 1.58 9.79
N HIS A 127 -3.79 0.35 10.26
CA HIS A 127 -4.83 -0.61 10.57
C HIS A 127 -5.69 -0.10 11.72
N ALA A 128 -6.96 -0.50 11.74
CA ALA A 128 -7.94 -0.09 12.75
C ALA A 128 -7.47 -0.35 14.20
N ASN A 129 -6.63 -1.36 14.44
CA ASN A 129 -6.02 -1.62 15.77
C ASN A 129 -5.15 -0.48 16.28
N ARG A 130 -4.56 0.33 15.40
CA ARG A 130 -3.76 1.52 15.73
C ARG A 130 -4.59 2.80 15.71
N VAL A 131 -5.84 2.75 15.27
CA VAL A 131 -6.66 3.94 15.00
C VAL A 131 -7.88 4.00 15.92
N ASP A 132 -8.69 2.95 15.93
CA ASP A 132 -9.95 2.91 16.67
C ASP A 132 -9.69 2.96 18.18
N GLY A 133 -10.47 3.77 18.89
CA GLY A 133 -10.35 3.94 20.34
C GLY A 133 -9.11 4.69 20.86
N ARG A 134 -8.12 5.00 20.02
CA ARG A 134 -6.91 5.77 20.42
C ARG A 134 -7.08 7.29 20.28
N PRO A 135 -6.46 8.12 21.13
CA PRO A 135 -6.37 9.57 20.93
C PRO A 135 -5.78 9.91 19.57
N VAL A 136 -6.22 11.00 18.94
CA VAL A 136 -5.75 11.37 17.59
C VAL A 136 -4.24 11.62 17.60
N GLU A 137 -3.74 12.23 18.67
CA GLU A 137 -2.34 12.56 18.88
C GLU A 137 -1.45 11.30 18.82
N ASP A 138 -1.84 10.24 19.53
CA ASP A 138 -1.12 8.97 19.55
C ASP A 138 -1.10 8.27 18.18
N VAL A 139 -2.15 8.46 17.38
CA VAL A 139 -2.20 7.91 16.03
C VAL A 139 -1.40 8.77 15.06
N CYS A 140 -1.33 10.09 15.27
CA CYS A 140 -0.48 10.98 14.50
C CYS A 140 1.01 10.65 14.68
N GLU A 141 1.45 10.22 15.86
CA GLU A 141 2.82 9.72 16.06
C GLU A 141 3.13 8.53 15.14
N ASP A 142 2.22 7.54 15.04
CA ASP A 142 2.38 6.42 14.11
C ASP A 142 2.29 6.88 12.64
N LEU A 143 1.43 7.86 12.31
CA LEU A 143 1.31 8.39 10.94
C LEU A 143 2.56 9.16 10.51
N ASP A 144 3.23 9.84 11.44
CA ASP A 144 4.46 10.56 11.15
C ASP A 144 5.59 9.60 10.76
N GLU A 145 5.67 8.42 11.39
CA GLU A 145 6.59 7.35 10.98
C GLU A 145 6.28 6.87 9.55
N VAL A 146 5.00 6.74 9.18
CA VAL A 146 4.61 6.38 7.80
C VAL A 146 4.99 7.49 6.81
N ARG A 147 4.77 8.76 7.17
CA ARG A 147 5.08 9.91 6.30
C ARG A 147 6.57 10.10 6.03
N GLU A 148 7.46 9.43 6.75
CA GLU A 148 8.89 9.44 6.45
C GLU A 148 9.20 8.84 5.07
N ASN A 149 8.36 7.93 4.58
CA ASN A 149 8.63 7.17 3.35
C ASN A 149 7.48 7.21 2.31
N TRP A 150 6.27 7.62 2.69
CA TRP A 150 5.11 7.67 1.79
C TRP A 150 4.44 9.04 1.77
N ASP A 151 4.15 9.54 0.56
CA ASP A 151 3.42 10.79 0.34
C ASP A 151 1.90 10.62 0.54
N THR A 152 1.35 9.44 0.27
CA THR A 152 -0.08 9.14 0.42
C THR A 152 -0.29 8.25 1.64
N VAL A 153 -0.89 8.81 2.69
CA VAL A 153 -1.04 8.13 3.98
C VAL A 153 -2.50 8.15 4.42
N GLY A 154 -2.97 7.03 4.96
CA GLY A 154 -4.35 6.88 5.38
C GLY A 154 -4.57 6.17 6.70
N ILE A 155 -5.83 6.04 7.06
CA ILE A 155 -6.26 5.25 8.22
C ILE A 155 -7.39 4.30 7.83
N ALA A 156 -7.36 3.12 8.41
CA ALA A 156 -8.44 2.15 8.40
C ALA A 156 -9.24 2.23 9.70
N THR A 157 -10.54 2.00 9.61
CA THR A 157 -11.40 1.97 10.81
C THR A 157 -12.48 0.91 10.67
N HIS A 158 -12.81 0.23 11.76
CA HIS A 158 -14.00 -0.61 11.88
C HIS A 158 -15.22 0.20 12.37
N GLU A 159 -15.00 1.40 12.88
CA GLU A 159 -15.99 2.26 13.52
C GLU A 159 -16.09 3.64 12.84
N PRO A 160 -16.46 3.72 11.54
CA PRO A 160 -16.43 4.99 10.80
C PRO A 160 -17.30 6.09 11.41
N HIS A 161 -18.39 5.72 12.09
CA HIS A 161 -19.27 6.64 12.81
C HIS A 161 -18.64 7.32 14.03
N VAL A 162 -17.56 6.77 14.58
CA VAL A 162 -16.79 7.34 15.70
C VAL A 162 -15.50 7.96 15.20
N THR A 163 -14.76 7.21 14.39
CA THR A 163 -13.41 7.59 13.97
C THR A 163 -13.43 8.79 13.03
N LEU A 164 -14.34 8.84 12.06
CA LEU A 164 -14.37 9.96 11.10
C LEU A 164 -14.72 11.30 11.77
N PRO A 165 -15.80 11.44 12.57
CA PRO A 165 -16.10 12.72 13.21
C PRO A 165 -14.99 13.20 14.15
N ARG A 166 -14.35 12.27 14.87
CA ARG A 166 -13.19 12.56 15.73
C ARG A 166 -12.03 13.13 14.90
N TRP A 167 -11.73 12.51 13.77
CA TRP A 167 -10.68 12.97 12.87
C TRP A 167 -10.98 14.35 12.28
N GLU A 168 -12.18 14.52 11.73
CA GLU A 168 -12.63 15.81 11.16
C GLU A 168 -12.60 16.94 12.18
N SER A 169 -12.92 16.65 13.45
CA SER A 169 -12.92 17.64 14.53
C SER A 169 -11.51 18.01 15.01
N SER A 170 -10.53 17.12 14.83
CA SER A 170 -9.14 17.36 15.24
C SER A 170 -8.41 18.36 14.36
N GLY A 171 -8.83 18.50 13.09
CA GLY A 171 -8.12 19.28 12.08
C GLY A 171 -6.96 18.55 11.42
N GLU A 172 -6.62 17.35 11.87
CA GLU A 172 -5.61 16.48 11.27
C GLU A 172 -6.08 15.94 9.92
N ARG A 173 -5.13 15.77 9.00
CA ARG A 173 -5.41 15.33 7.63
C ARG A 173 -4.75 14.01 7.31
N VAL A 174 -5.50 13.18 6.61
CA VAL A 174 -5.04 11.97 5.93
C VAL A 174 -5.59 11.98 4.51
N ASP A 175 -4.90 11.32 3.60
CA ASP A 175 -5.25 11.30 2.18
C ASP A 175 -6.35 10.26 1.90
N VAL A 176 -6.37 9.19 2.68
CA VAL A 176 -7.27 8.05 2.48
C VAL A 176 -7.93 7.62 3.79
N TYR A 177 -9.24 7.44 3.75
CA TYR A 177 -10.00 6.72 4.78
C TYR A 177 -10.45 5.38 4.21
N MET A 178 -10.05 4.28 4.86
CA MET A 178 -10.60 2.96 4.58
C MET A 178 -11.69 2.62 5.59
N VAL A 179 -12.92 2.49 5.10
CA VAL A 179 -14.11 2.29 5.92
C VAL A 179 -14.95 1.11 5.43
N PRO A 180 -15.59 0.34 6.32
CA PRO A 180 -16.58 -0.66 5.92
C PRO A 180 -17.81 0.05 5.38
N LEU A 181 -18.17 -0.24 4.13
CA LEU A 181 -19.40 0.22 3.50
C LEU A 181 -20.11 -0.97 2.87
N ASN A 182 -21.17 -1.44 3.53
CA ASN A 182 -22.02 -2.51 3.02
C ASN A 182 -23.48 -2.01 3.01
N PRO A 183 -24.27 -2.32 1.96
CA PRO A 183 -25.68 -1.95 1.87
C PRO A 183 -26.59 -2.71 2.85
#